data_AF-A0A4R7JM33-F1
#
_entry.id   AF-A0A4R7JM33-F1
#
_cell.length_a   1.000
_cell.length_b   1.000
_cell.length_c   1.000
_cell.angle_alpha   90.00
_cell.angle_beta   90.00
_cell.angle_gamma   90.00
#
_symmetry.space_group_name_H-M   'P 1'
#
loop_
_entity.id
_entity.type
_entity.pdbx_description
1 polymer ?
#
loop_
_entity_poly.entity_id
_entity_poly.type
_entity_poly.pdbx_seq_one_letter_code
_entity_poly.pdbx_strand_id
1 'polypeptide(L)'
;MARQRSIPMIIGPWAMAFVAVVMLAVWGYLSVYHQDSGLELSSMVDAHRVETTFRPGPLISLPSGGLRRAVPLIHGGAAPPPAQYRVSVKADEPQVPAQARLNDGFRTSVRFRVTVAAEGGASEREASQEAAIRREIQRRLQVRLDLAGAQVQPQGPVPVGRDLRASWSVIASRPGNLRGQIATALEATDSGDGVVPDELPGTIPLAINVSEPTFQLGRMAQAATLGIGLLASLVSLIEFVWKWRERRAS
;
A
#
# COMPACT_ATOMS: atom_id res chain seq x y z
N MET A 1 42.93 -62.37 -39.20
CA MET A 1 43.38 -60.99 -38.85
C MET A 1 42.25 -60.02 -39.16
N ALA A 2 41.51 -59.56 -38.16
CA ALA A 2 40.39 -58.63 -38.33
C ALA A 2 40.91 -57.18 -38.31
N ARG A 3 40.67 -56.42 -39.39
CA ARG A 3 41.01 -54.99 -39.47
C ARG A 3 39.99 -54.19 -38.65
N GLN A 4 40.43 -53.67 -37.51
CA GLN A 4 39.69 -52.73 -36.68
C GLN A 4 39.59 -51.40 -37.43
N ARG A 5 38.40 -51.09 -37.96
CA ARG A 5 38.09 -49.75 -38.52
C ARG A 5 37.77 -48.83 -37.36
N SER A 6 38.70 -47.96 -37.01
CA SER A 6 38.46 -46.82 -36.12
C SER A 6 37.54 -45.82 -36.84
N ILE A 7 36.29 -45.69 -36.39
CA ILE A 7 35.38 -44.63 -36.83
C ILE A 7 35.79 -43.37 -36.06
N PRO A 8 36.29 -42.31 -36.71
CA PRO A 8 36.54 -41.06 -36.01
C PRO A 8 35.19 -40.50 -35.56
N MET A 9 35.03 -40.32 -34.25
CA MET A 9 33.90 -39.63 -33.65
C MET A 9 34.08 -38.14 -33.94
N ILE A 10 33.70 -37.72 -35.16
CA ILE A 10 33.61 -36.32 -35.54
C ILE A 10 32.40 -35.76 -34.81
N ILE A 11 32.62 -35.22 -33.60
CA ILE A 11 31.69 -34.27 -32.99
C ILE A 11 31.69 -33.06 -33.91
N GLY A 12 30.76 -33.06 -34.87
CA GLY A 12 30.72 -32.06 -35.93
C GLY A 12 30.53 -30.65 -35.36
N PRO A 13 30.95 -29.61 -36.10
CA PRO A 13 30.82 -28.20 -35.70
C PRO A 13 29.39 -27.81 -35.28
N TRP A 14 28.39 -28.55 -35.76
CA TRP A 14 26.98 -28.41 -35.39
C TRP A 14 26.67 -28.73 -33.92
N ALA A 15 27.34 -29.72 -33.31
CA ALA A 15 27.15 -30.05 -31.90
C ALA A 15 27.69 -28.92 -30.99
N MET A 16 28.82 -28.33 -31.36
CA MET A 16 29.40 -27.20 -30.65
C MET A 16 28.56 -25.93 -30.80
N ALA A 17 27.99 -25.69 -31.99
CA ALA A 17 27.06 -24.59 -32.23
C ALA A 17 25.78 -24.74 -31.39
N PHE A 18 25.24 -25.95 -31.28
CA PHE A 18 24.06 -26.22 -30.45
C PHE A 18 24.34 -25.96 -28.96
N VAL A 19 25.46 -26.45 -28.42
CA VAL A 19 25.87 -26.19 -27.03
C VAL A 19 26.05 -24.70 -26.77
N ALA A 20 26.63 -23.95 -27.73
CA ALA A 20 26.81 -22.50 -27.60
C ALA A 20 25.48 -21.73 -27.57
N VAL A 21 24.50 -22.11 -28.40
CA VAL A 21 23.16 -21.49 -28.41
C VAL A 21 22.42 -21.78 -27.10
N VAL A 22 22.50 -23.02 -26.58
CA VAL A 22 21.90 -23.37 -25.29
C VAL A 22 22.55 -22.59 -24.15
N MET A 23 23.88 -22.47 -24.14
CA MET A 23 24.61 -21.67 -23.15
C MET A 23 24.23 -20.19 -23.21
N LEU A 24 24.08 -19.60 -24.39
CA LEU A 24 23.66 -18.20 -24.55
C LEU A 24 22.21 -17.98 -24.09
N ALA A 25 21.31 -18.92 -24.36
CA ALA A 25 19.92 -18.84 -23.89
C ALA A 25 19.84 -18.94 -22.36
N VAL A 26 20.60 -19.86 -21.76
CA VAL A 26 20.70 -20.01 -20.29
C VAL A 26 21.32 -18.77 -19.65
N TRP A 27 22.38 -18.22 -20.25
CA TRP A 27 23.02 -16.99 -19.76
C TRP A 27 22.08 -15.77 -19.86
N GLY A 28 21.39 -15.60 -20.99
CA GLY A 28 20.39 -14.54 -21.14
C GLY A 28 19.28 -14.64 -20.10
N TYR A 29 18.76 -15.84 -19.86
CA TYR A 29 17.77 -16.09 -18.82
C TYR A 29 18.27 -15.73 -17.41
N LEU A 30 19.49 -16.14 -17.06
CA LEU A 30 20.13 -15.80 -15.77
C LEU A 30 20.37 -14.29 -15.62
N SER A 31 20.73 -13.58 -16.69
CA SER A 31 20.96 -12.13 -16.64
C SER A 31 19.69 -11.31 -16.41
N VAL A 32 18.57 -11.71 -17.02
CA VAL A 32 17.25 -11.07 -16.80
C VAL A 32 16.78 -11.31 -15.37
N TYR A 33 16.98 -12.53 -14.86
CA TYR A 33 16.64 -12.86 -13.48
C TYR A 33 17.45 -12.04 -12.45
N HIS A 34 18.72 -11.75 -12.74
CA HIS A 34 19.54 -10.91 -11.87
C HIS A 34 19.19 -9.42 -11.93
N GLN A 35 18.78 -8.89 -13.09
CA GLN A 35 18.40 -7.48 -13.22
C GLN A 35 17.12 -7.13 -12.45
N ASP A 36 16.11 -8.01 -12.44
CA ASP A 36 14.88 -7.78 -11.68
C ASP A 36 15.11 -7.83 -10.15
N SER A 37 16.07 -8.63 -9.69
CA SER A 37 16.44 -8.68 -8.26
C SER A 37 17.31 -7.52 -7.77
N GLY A 38 17.93 -6.75 -8.67
CA GLY A 38 18.85 -5.65 -8.32
C GLY A 38 18.18 -4.27 -8.21
N LEU A 39 17.01 -4.08 -8.82
CA LEU A 39 16.31 -2.79 -8.87
C LEU A 39 15.44 -2.50 -7.62
N GLU A 40 15.19 -3.49 -6.75
CA GLU A 40 14.44 -3.27 -5.50
C GLU A 40 15.30 -2.80 -4.31
N LEU A 41 16.64 -2.93 -4.37
CA LEU A 41 17.52 -2.57 -3.24
C LEU A 41 18.02 -1.12 -3.26
N SER A 42 18.07 -0.45 -4.42
CA SER A 42 18.59 0.93 -4.49
C SER A 42 17.57 2.00 -4.13
N SER A 43 16.26 1.70 -4.12
CA SER A 43 15.21 2.66 -3.73
C SER A 43 14.92 2.67 -2.22
N MET A 44 15.52 1.74 -1.46
CA MET A 44 15.29 1.59 -0.01
C MET A 44 16.36 2.25 0.87
N VAL A 45 17.50 2.68 0.30
CA VAL A 45 18.66 3.17 1.10
C VAL A 45 18.68 4.71 1.26
N ASP A 46 17.94 5.48 0.46
CA ASP A 46 17.99 6.96 0.52
C ASP A 46 17.00 7.61 1.50
N ALA A 47 16.19 6.83 2.24
CA ALA A 47 15.11 7.38 3.07
C ALA A 47 15.40 7.47 4.58
N HIS A 48 16.61 7.15 5.06
CA HIS A 48 16.91 7.10 6.50
C HIS A 48 18.09 7.99 6.90
N ARG A 49 17.84 9.30 6.98
CA ARG A 49 18.66 10.19 7.83
C ARG A 49 17.82 11.31 8.43
N VAL A 50 17.09 10.99 9.51
CA VAL A 50 16.62 11.99 10.47
C VAL A 50 16.84 11.43 11.88
N GLU A 51 17.94 11.85 12.49
CA GLU A 51 18.16 11.75 13.92
C GLU A 51 17.13 12.61 14.64
N THR A 52 16.33 12.01 15.53
CA THR A 52 15.61 12.75 16.56
C THR A 52 15.89 12.12 17.92
N THR A 53 16.82 12.74 18.64
CA THR A 53 17.04 12.55 20.08
C THR A 53 15.80 13.01 20.84
N PHE A 54 15.10 12.08 21.49
CA PHE A 54 14.00 12.38 22.41
C PHE A 54 14.51 12.21 23.86
N ARG A 55 14.46 13.29 24.65
CA ARG A 55 14.75 13.27 26.10
C ARG A 55 13.48 12.86 26.87
N PRO A 56 13.56 11.98 27.89
CA PRO A 56 12.45 11.76 28.81
C PRO A 56 12.51 12.76 29.98
N GLY A 57 11.36 13.31 30.35
CA GLY A 57 11.14 14.15 31.53
C GLY A 57 9.68 14.05 31.99
N PRO A 58 9.39 14.25 33.29
CA PRO A 58 8.65 13.26 34.07
C PRO A 58 7.12 13.44 34.09
N LEU A 59 6.44 12.31 34.30
CA LEU A 59 5.03 12.18 34.69
C LEU A 59 4.76 12.95 35.99
N ILE A 60 3.91 13.97 35.90
CA ILE A 60 3.22 14.54 37.07
C ILE A 60 1.76 14.11 36.98
N SER A 61 1.41 13.11 37.79
CA SER A 61 0.03 12.85 38.24
C SER A 61 -0.41 13.95 39.20
N LEU A 62 -1.67 14.40 39.14
CA LEU A 62 -2.49 14.90 40.26
C LEU A 62 -3.91 15.31 39.74
N PRO A 63 -4.93 15.49 40.62
CA PRO A 63 -6.09 14.61 40.67
C PRO A 63 -7.40 15.25 40.19
N SER A 64 -8.39 14.38 39.98
CA SER A 64 -9.81 14.68 39.85
C SER A 64 -10.35 15.60 40.94
N GLY A 65 -11.07 16.66 40.54
CA GLY A 65 -12.10 17.27 41.40
C GLY A 65 -12.15 18.80 41.42
N GLY A 66 -13.11 19.35 40.67
CA GLY A 66 -13.89 20.53 41.06
C GLY A 66 -13.22 21.90 40.98
N LEU A 67 -13.78 22.78 40.12
CA LEU A 67 -14.23 24.12 40.54
C LEU A 67 -14.95 24.81 39.37
N ARG A 68 -16.28 24.81 39.45
CA ARG A 68 -17.13 25.85 38.88
C ARG A 68 -16.78 27.18 39.55
N ARG A 69 -16.40 28.21 38.79
CA ARG A 69 -16.48 29.64 39.11
C ARG A 69 -16.50 30.39 37.77
N ALA A 70 -17.63 30.86 37.26
CA ALA A 70 -18.43 32.00 37.74
C ALA A 70 -17.55 33.24 38.01
N VAL A 71 -17.30 34.01 36.95
CA VAL A 71 -16.90 35.42 37.03
C VAL A 71 -18.03 36.24 36.38
N PRO A 72 -18.81 37.02 37.14
CA PRO A 72 -19.72 37.99 36.57
C PRO A 72 -18.96 39.32 36.41
N LEU A 73 -18.56 39.65 35.18
CA LEU A 73 -18.18 41.01 34.85
C LEU A 73 -19.46 41.80 34.55
N ILE A 74 -19.77 42.68 35.49
CA ILE A 74 -20.81 43.70 35.46
C ILE A 74 -20.66 44.52 34.18
N HIS A 75 -21.53 44.30 33.20
CA HIS A 75 -22.05 45.28 32.23
C HIS A 75 -23.46 44.81 31.84
N GLY A 76 -24.46 45.65 32.09
CA GLY A 76 -25.89 45.35 31.99
C GLY A 76 -26.43 45.14 30.58
N GLY A 77 -26.02 44.05 29.95
CA GLY A 77 -26.79 43.36 28.91
C GLY A 77 -26.76 41.90 29.27
N ALA A 78 -27.90 41.24 29.41
CA ALA A 78 -27.93 39.79 29.53
C ALA A 78 -27.23 39.23 28.29
N ALA A 79 -25.97 38.81 28.45
CA ALA A 79 -25.25 38.13 27.39
C ALA A 79 -26.15 36.94 26.99
N PRO A 80 -26.49 36.81 25.70
CA PRO A 80 -27.27 35.66 25.27
C PRO A 80 -26.54 34.39 25.77
N PRO A 81 -27.28 33.37 26.25
CA PRO A 81 -26.65 32.13 26.65
C PRO A 81 -25.72 31.67 25.51
N PRO A 82 -24.51 31.17 25.83
CA PRO A 82 -23.59 30.73 24.79
C PRO A 82 -24.34 29.72 23.91
N ALA A 83 -24.37 29.99 22.60
CA ALA A 83 -25.04 29.12 21.65
C ALA A 83 -24.52 27.70 21.85
N GLN A 84 -25.42 26.77 22.15
CA GLN A 84 -25.06 25.35 22.27
C GLN A 84 -24.95 24.81 20.85
N TYR A 85 -23.76 24.37 20.50
CA TYR A 85 -23.48 23.71 19.23
C TYR A 85 -23.44 22.21 19.45
N ARG A 86 -24.27 21.48 18.70
CA ARG A 86 -24.08 20.03 18.55
C ARG A 86 -23.14 19.77 17.41
N VAL A 87 -22.15 18.90 17.63
CA VAL A 87 -21.17 18.58 16.60
C VAL A 87 -21.10 17.08 16.40
N SER A 88 -21.41 16.64 15.18
CA SER A 88 -21.34 15.24 14.76
C SER A 88 -20.27 15.09 13.68
N VAL A 89 -19.39 14.11 13.87
CA VAL A 89 -18.42 13.69 12.86
C VAL A 89 -18.92 12.36 12.29
N LYS A 90 -19.05 12.29 10.97
CA LYS A 90 -19.41 11.05 10.26
C LYS A 90 -18.32 10.69 9.27
N ALA A 91 -18.03 9.41 9.15
CA ALA A 91 -17.14 8.89 8.12
C ALA A 91 -17.94 8.40 6.92
N ASP A 92 -17.44 8.72 5.74
CA ASP A 92 -17.89 8.12 4.49
C ASP A 92 -17.32 6.70 4.34
N GLU A 93 -17.87 5.96 3.38
CA GLU A 93 -17.36 4.63 3.05
C GLU A 93 -15.88 4.71 2.64
N PRO A 94 -15.01 3.84 3.19
CA PRO A 94 -13.61 3.80 2.80
C PRO A 94 -13.46 3.50 1.30
N GLN A 95 -12.65 4.30 0.62
CA GLN A 95 -12.27 4.04 -0.76
C GLN A 95 -11.12 3.03 -0.77
N VAL A 96 -11.46 1.81 -1.18
CA VAL A 96 -10.55 0.66 -1.31
C VAL A 96 -10.60 0.18 -2.76
N PRO A 97 -9.47 -0.22 -3.37
CA PRO A 97 -9.51 -0.89 -4.65
C PRO A 97 -10.31 -2.19 -4.57
N ALA A 98 -11.11 -2.48 -5.61
CA ALA A 98 -11.91 -3.71 -5.68
C ALA A 98 -11.05 -4.98 -5.64
N GLN A 99 -9.82 -4.89 -6.15
CA GLN A 99 -8.82 -5.95 -6.11
C GLN A 99 -7.45 -5.32 -5.85
N ALA A 100 -6.73 -5.87 -4.87
CA ALA A 100 -5.31 -5.57 -4.65
C ALA A 100 -4.48 -6.79 -5.06
N ARG A 101 -3.26 -6.54 -5.53
CA ARG A 101 -2.30 -7.60 -5.83
C ARG A 101 -1.31 -7.73 -4.69
N LEU A 102 -0.85 -8.94 -4.45
CA LEU A 102 0.20 -9.21 -3.46
C LEU A 102 1.45 -8.39 -3.81
N ASN A 103 2.09 -7.79 -2.80
CA ASN A 103 3.29 -6.95 -2.92
C ASN A 103 3.16 -5.67 -3.77
N ASP A 104 2.02 -5.43 -4.43
CA ASP A 104 1.74 -4.16 -5.08
C ASP A 104 1.20 -3.16 -4.04
N GLY A 105 1.83 -1.98 -3.96
CA GLY A 105 1.35 -0.88 -3.15
C GLY A 105 0.07 -0.28 -3.74
N PHE A 106 -0.98 -0.15 -2.93
CA PHE A 106 -2.22 0.52 -3.31
C PHE A 106 -2.62 1.58 -2.29
N ARG A 107 -3.37 2.60 -2.76
CA ARG A 107 -3.83 3.69 -1.90
C ARG A 107 -5.24 3.41 -1.37
N THR A 108 -5.40 3.54 -0.06
CA THR A 108 -6.70 3.52 0.62
C THR A 108 -6.96 4.89 1.24
N SER A 109 -8.21 5.35 1.23
CA SER A 109 -8.55 6.62 1.88
C SER A 109 -9.96 6.64 2.43
N VAL A 110 -10.19 7.47 3.44
CA VAL A 110 -11.51 7.71 4.02
C VAL A 110 -11.76 9.21 4.07
N ARG A 111 -13.02 9.61 3.86
CA ARG A 111 -13.46 11.00 3.96
C ARG A 111 -14.36 11.16 5.17
N PHE A 112 -14.27 12.31 5.83
CA PHE A 112 -15.11 12.66 6.96
C PHE A 112 -15.98 13.87 6.63
N ARG A 113 -17.15 13.92 7.25
CA ARG A 113 -18.04 15.06 7.24
C ARG A 113 -18.24 15.52 8.68
N VAL A 114 -18.00 16.79 8.92
CA VAL A 114 -18.30 17.45 10.20
C VAL A 114 -19.57 18.27 9.98
N THR A 115 -20.57 18.01 10.80
CA THR A 115 -21.83 18.76 10.86
C THR A 115 -21.91 19.48 12.18
N VAL A 116 -22.08 20.80 12.14
CA VAL A 116 -22.27 21.65 13.30
C VAL A 116 -23.69 22.19 13.24
N ALA A 117 -24.49 21.93 14.27
CA ALA A 117 -25.85 22.43 14.37
C ALA A 117 -25.94 23.40 15.55
N ALA A 118 -26.30 24.66 15.27
CA ALA A 118 -26.60 25.65 16.29
C ALA A 118 -28.05 25.49 16.75
N GLU A 119 -28.28 25.31 18.05
CA GLU A 119 -29.62 25.35 18.64
C GLU A 119 -30.09 26.81 18.77
N GLY A 120 -30.37 27.51 17.66
CA GLY A 120 -30.83 28.90 17.76
C GLY A 120 -30.78 29.81 16.54
N GLY A 121 -31.02 29.32 15.32
CA GLY A 121 -31.29 30.19 14.15
C GLY A 121 -30.10 31.00 13.62
N ALA A 122 -29.67 30.66 12.40
CA ALA A 122 -28.44 31.14 11.76
C ALA A 122 -28.27 32.67 11.73
N SER A 123 -27.48 33.20 12.67
CA SER A 123 -26.90 34.54 12.57
C SER A 123 -25.53 34.52 11.88
N GLU A 124 -25.11 35.63 11.27
CA GLU A 124 -23.81 35.74 10.57
C GLU A 124 -22.61 35.51 11.53
N ARG A 125 -22.80 35.76 12.83
CA ARG A 125 -21.84 35.43 13.89
C ARG A 125 -21.71 33.93 14.13
N GLU A 126 -22.80 33.16 13.98
CA GLU A 126 -22.79 31.71 14.12
C GLU A 126 -22.06 31.02 12.97
N ALA A 127 -22.15 31.52 11.74
CA ALA A 127 -21.41 30.97 10.60
C ALA A 127 -19.88 31.07 10.80
N SER A 128 -19.43 32.16 11.42
CA SER A 128 -18.01 32.35 11.78
C SER A 128 -17.56 31.39 12.88
N GLN A 129 -18.41 31.12 13.87
CA GLN A 129 -18.13 30.16 14.94
C GLN A 129 -18.17 28.71 14.45
N GLU A 130 -19.13 28.35 13.60
CA GLU A 130 -19.19 27.05 12.92
C GLU A 130 -17.89 26.78 12.15
N ALA A 131 -17.42 27.75 11.37
CA ALA A 131 -16.18 27.62 10.62
C ALA A 131 -14.94 27.48 11.53
N ALA A 132 -14.96 28.05 12.74
CA ALA A 132 -13.91 27.87 13.73
C ALA A 132 -13.96 26.46 14.35
N ILE A 133 -15.13 25.99 14.77
CA ILE A 133 -15.36 24.65 15.31
C ILE A 133 -14.92 23.58 14.31
N ARG A 134 -15.32 23.73 13.04
CA ARG A 134 -14.96 22.79 11.97
C ARG A 134 -13.46 22.70 11.77
N ARG A 135 -12.77 23.84 11.77
CA ARG A 135 -11.30 23.91 11.63
C ARG A 135 -10.58 23.29 12.83
N GLU A 136 -11.12 23.46 14.02
CA GLU A 136 -10.54 22.88 15.24
C GLU A 136 -10.66 21.35 15.26
N ILE A 137 -11.86 20.82 14.97
CA ILE A 137 -12.07 19.37 14.85
C ILE A 137 -11.17 18.79 13.76
N GLN A 138 -11.09 19.47 12.62
CA GLN A 138 -10.22 19.05 11.54
C GLN A 138 -8.74 18.95 11.95
N ARG A 139 -8.23 19.90 12.75
CA ARG A 139 -6.84 19.89 13.22
C ARG A 139 -6.57 18.76 14.20
N ARG A 140 -7.55 18.45 15.04
CA ARG A 140 -7.41 17.46 16.12
C ARG A 140 -7.81 16.05 15.72
N LEU A 141 -8.57 15.89 14.64
CA LEU A 141 -9.02 14.57 14.19
C LEU A 141 -7.83 13.77 13.68
N GLN A 142 -7.51 12.71 14.40
CA GLN A 142 -6.48 11.74 14.04
C GLN A 142 -7.13 10.42 13.69
N VAL A 143 -6.54 9.74 12.71
CA VAL A 143 -7.09 8.50 12.17
C VAL A 143 -5.98 7.50 11.97
N ARG A 144 -6.23 6.26 12.40
CA ARG A 144 -5.28 5.15 12.25
C ARG A 144 -5.92 4.03 11.45
N LEU A 145 -5.24 3.59 10.40
CA LEU A 145 -5.58 2.37 9.69
C LEU A 145 -4.81 1.20 10.28
N ASP A 146 -5.52 0.17 10.70
CA ASP A 146 -4.98 -1.11 11.12
C ASP A 146 -5.50 -2.20 10.18
N LEU A 147 -4.60 -2.91 9.50
CA LEU A 147 -4.94 -3.91 8.52
C LEU A 147 -4.06 -5.15 8.70
N ALA A 148 -4.66 -6.26 9.14
CA ALA A 148 -3.93 -7.45 9.48
C ALA A 148 -3.34 -8.15 8.24
N GLY A 149 -2.01 -8.32 8.21
CA GLY A 149 -1.31 -8.97 7.09
C GLY A 149 -1.01 -8.02 5.93
N ALA A 150 -1.02 -6.72 6.17
CA ALA A 150 -0.50 -5.71 5.26
C ALA A 150 0.44 -4.75 6.00
N GLN A 151 1.38 -4.19 5.26
CA GLN A 151 2.15 -3.04 5.71
C GLN A 151 1.40 -1.77 5.33
N VAL A 152 1.18 -0.89 6.32
CA VAL A 152 0.46 0.37 6.14
C VAL A 152 1.42 1.53 6.32
N GLN A 153 1.39 2.49 5.41
CA GLN A 153 2.21 3.71 5.46
C GLN A 153 1.34 4.96 5.24
N PRO A 154 1.50 6.02 6.05
CA PRO A 154 2.34 6.08 7.24
C PRO A 154 1.81 5.15 8.35
N GLN A 155 2.72 4.70 9.21
CA GLN A 155 2.38 3.90 10.39
C GLN A 155 1.87 4.82 11.52
N GLY A 156 0.81 4.41 12.21
CA GLY A 156 0.26 5.14 13.35
C GLY A 156 -0.84 6.15 12.99
N PRO A 157 -1.20 7.02 13.95
CA PRO A 157 -2.22 8.05 13.75
C PRO A 157 -1.78 9.10 12.74
N VAL A 158 -2.69 9.47 11.83
CA VAL A 158 -2.49 10.46 10.78
C VAL A 158 -3.52 11.57 10.96
N PRO A 159 -3.14 12.85 10.93
CA PRO A 159 -4.10 13.94 10.96
C PRO A 159 -4.95 13.93 9.70
N VAL A 160 -6.24 14.27 9.83
CA VAL A 160 -7.12 14.40 8.69
C VAL A 160 -6.74 15.67 7.90
N GLY A 161 -6.51 15.53 6.60
CA GLY A 161 -6.08 16.63 5.74
C GLY A 161 -7.12 17.76 5.59
N ARG A 162 -6.76 18.80 4.83
CA ARG A 162 -7.59 19.99 4.59
C ARG A 162 -8.99 19.70 4.00
N ASP A 163 -9.13 18.56 3.33
CA ASP A 163 -10.39 18.14 2.70
C ASP A 163 -11.18 17.14 3.57
N LEU A 164 -10.85 17.05 4.85
CA LEU A 164 -11.36 16.03 5.76
C LEU A 164 -11.09 14.61 5.25
N ARG A 165 -9.93 14.39 4.61
CA ARG A 165 -9.52 13.10 4.05
C ARG A 165 -8.24 12.60 4.71
N ALA A 166 -8.23 11.32 5.08
CA ALA A 166 -7.02 10.59 5.48
C ALA A 166 -6.71 9.53 4.41
N SER A 167 -5.43 9.32 4.12
CA SER A 167 -4.98 8.38 3.09
C SER A 167 -3.75 7.60 3.54
N TRP A 168 -3.73 6.33 3.18
CA TRP A 168 -2.62 5.42 3.44
C TRP A 168 -2.20 4.71 2.15
N SER A 169 -0.92 4.41 2.05
CA SER A 169 -0.37 3.40 1.16
C SER A 169 -0.37 2.06 1.88
N VAL A 170 -0.83 1.01 1.21
CA VAL A 170 -0.98 -0.32 1.78
C VAL A 170 -0.29 -1.31 0.86
N ILE A 171 0.58 -2.15 1.41
CA ILE A 171 1.25 -3.24 0.70
C ILE A 171 0.81 -4.54 1.36
N ALA A 172 0.05 -5.36 0.63
CA ALA A 172 -0.41 -6.64 1.14
C ALA A 172 0.76 -7.64 1.23
N SER A 173 0.94 -8.27 2.39
CA SER A 173 2.02 -9.25 2.63
C SER A 173 1.57 -10.70 2.41
N ARG A 174 0.26 -10.93 2.29
CA ARG A 174 -0.32 -12.26 2.03
C ARG A 174 -1.58 -12.16 1.16
N PRO A 175 -1.87 -13.18 0.34
CA PRO A 175 -3.12 -13.23 -0.43
C PRO A 175 -4.33 -13.54 0.48
N GLY A 176 -5.53 -13.25 -0.02
CA GLY A 176 -6.81 -13.52 0.64
C GLY A 176 -7.54 -12.27 1.10
N ASN A 177 -8.55 -12.46 1.94
CA ASN A 177 -9.37 -11.37 2.49
C ASN A 177 -8.72 -10.79 3.75
N LEU A 178 -8.10 -9.61 3.61
CA LEU A 178 -7.52 -8.86 4.70
C LEU A 178 -8.62 -8.07 5.40
N ARG A 179 -8.77 -8.30 6.71
CA ARG A 179 -9.68 -7.56 7.57
C ARG A 179 -8.91 -6.56 8.41
N GLY A 180 -9.51 -5.40 8.57
CA GLY A 180 -8.92 -4.30 9.32
C GLY A 180 -9.98 -3.33 9.82
N GLN A 181 -9.51 -2.25 10.40
CA GLN A 181 -10.38 -1.19 10.89
C GLN A 181 -9.65 0.15 10.82
N ILE A 182 -10.45 1.21 10.66
CA ILE A 182 -10.01 2.59 10.76
C ILE A 182 -10.50 3.10 12.11
N ALA A 183 -9.58 3.34 13.03
CA ALA A 183 -9.87 3.93 14.33
C ALA A 183 -9.77 5.45 14.23
N THR A 184 -10.74 6.15 14.82
CA THR A 184 -10.70 7.62 14.92
C THR A 184 -10.48 8.06 16.36
N ALA A 185 -9.69 9.12 16.53
CA ALA A 185 -9.42 9.73 17.81
C ALA A 185 -9.30 11.24 17.65
N LEU A 186 -9.51 11.97 18.74
CA LEU A 186 -9.20 13.39 18.81
C LEU A 186 -7.95 13.57 19.65
N GLU A 187 -6.99 14.31 19.11
CA GLU A 187 -5.80 14.71 19.84
C GLU A 187 -6.21 15.54 21.07
N ALA A 188 -5.67 15.17 22.23
CA ALA A 188 -5.88 15.91 23.46
C ALA A 188 -5.14 17.25 23.38
N THR A 189 -5.84 18.35 23.63
CA THR A 189 -5.22 19.67 23.77
C THR A 189 -4.84 19.90 25.22
N ASP A 190 -3.64 20.43 25.47
CA ASP A 190 -3.12 20.72 26.82
C ASP A 190 -3.98 21.72 27.61
N SER A 191 -4.84 22.47 26.93
CA SER A 191 -5.71 23.49 27.54
C SER A 191 -7.01 22.94 28.11
N GLY A 192 -7.39 21.68 27.86
CA GLY A 192 -8.65 21.09 28.35
C GLY A 192 -9.94 21.72 27.80
N ASP A 193 -9.83 22.80 27.03
CA ASP A 193 -10.94 23.67 26.59
C ASP A 193 -11.32 23.44 25.10
N GLY A 194 -11.09 22.21 24.62
CA GLY A 194 -11.30 21.85 23.23
C GLY A 194 -12.74 21.41 22.96
N VAL A 195 -13.29 21.79 21.80
CA VAL A 195 -14.61 21.28 21.34
C VAL A 195 -14.53 19.77 21.18
N VAL A 196 -15.36 19.05 21.93
CA VAL A 196 -15.52 17.60 21.83
C VAL A 196 -16.82 17.35 21.06
N PRO A 197 -16.78 16.66 19.90
CA PRO A 197 -17.98 16.30 19.20
C PRO A 197 -18.78 15.28 20.01
N ASP A 198 -20.11 15.40 19.91
CA ASP A 198 -21.06 14.51 20.57
C ASP A 198 -20.97 13.09 19.99
N GLU A 199 -20.63 12.99 18.70
CA GLU A 199 -20.49 11.74 17.97
C GLU A 199 -19.17 11.68 17.20
N LEU A 200 -18.38 10.64 17.46
CA LEU A 200 -17.17 10.30 16.72
C LEU A 200 -17.33 8.88 16.14
N PRO A 201 -16.96 8.61 14.87
CA PRO A 201 -17.07 7.29 14.29
C PRO A 201 -15.94 6.41 14.85
N GLY A 202 -16.15 5.83 16.04
CA GLY A 202 -15.09 5.19 16.83
C GLY A 202 -14.24 4.19 16.04
N THR A 203 -14.86 3.25 15.34
CA THR A 203 -14.18 2.28 14.47
C THR A 203 -14.98 1.99 13.21
N ILE A 204 -14.32 2.04 12.06
CA ILE A 204 -14.93 1.75 10.76
C ILE A 204 -14.30 0.44 10.23
N PRO A 205 -15.08 -0.63 10.02
CA PRO A 205 -14.53 -1.89 9.52
C PRO A 205 -14.04 -1.74 8.08
N LEU A 206 -12.97 -2.46 7.74
CA LEU A 206 -12.37 -2.49 6.41
C LEU A 206 -12.12 -3.94 5.98
N ALA A 207 -12.43 -4.25 4.73
CA ALA A 207 -12.11 -5.54 4.12
C ALA A 207 -11.51 -5.32 2.73
N ILE A 208 -10.41 -6.01 2.44
CA ILE A 208 -9.69 -5.91 1.16
C ILE A 208 -9.42 -7.32 0.65
N ASN A 209 -9.81 -7.60 -0.59
CA ASN A 209 -9.48 -8.87 -1.22
C ASN A 209 -8.17 -8.75 -2.02
N VAL A 210 -7.17 -9.53 -1.63
CA VAL A 210 -5.85 -9.57 -2.25
C VAL A 210 -5.73 -10.84 -3.06
N SER A 211 -5.55 -10.70 -4.37
CA SER A 211 -5.27 -11.82 -5.26
C SER A 211 -3.80 -12.20 -5.20
N GLU A 212 -3.50 -13.50 -5.34
CA GLU A 212 -2.15 -13.94 -5.64
C GLU A 212 -1.64 -13.27 -6.92
N PRO A 213 -0.34 -12.94 -6.99
CA PRO A 213 0.24 -12.53 -8.24
C PRO A 213 0.15 -13.75 -9.14
N THR A 214 -0.67 -13.67 -10.20
CA THR A 214 -0.65 -14.69 -11.25
C THR A 214 0.71 -14.61 -11.92
N PHE A 215 1.69 -15.33 -11.38
CA PHE A 215 2.98 -15.50 -12.01
C PHE A 215 2.70 -16.13 -13.38
N GLN A 216 2.84 -15.33 -14.43
CA GLN A 216 2.77 -15.82 -15.82
C GLN A 216 3.98 -16.72 -16.17
N LEU A 217 4.77 -17.16 -15.17
CA LEU A 217 5.80 -18.19 -15.34
C LEU A 217 5.24 -19.40 -16.09
N GLY A 218 4.00 -19.81 -15.85
CA GLY A 218 3.36 -20.88 -16.61
C GLY A 218 3.25 -20.60 -18.11
N ARG A 219 2.94 -19.35 -18.51
CA ARG A 219 2.82 -18.97 -19.92
C ARG A 219 4.19 -18.79 -20.58
N MET A 220 5.15 -18.20 -19.87
CA MET A 220 6.52 -18.06 -20.37
C MET A 220 7.21 -19.42 -20.48
N ALA A 221 7.03 -20.32 -19.52
CA ALA A 221 7.52 -21.68 -19.59
C ALA A 221 6.87 -22.49 -20.72
N GLN A 222 5.56 -22.32 -20.94
CA GLN A 222 4.88 -22.92 -22.09
C GLN A 222 5.41 -22.37 -23.43
N ALA A 223 5.60 -21.06 -23.53
CA ALA A 223 6.18 -20.44 -24.72
C ALA A 223 7.61 -20.90 -24.99
N ALA A 224 8.44 -21.01 -23.93
CA ALA A 224 9.80 -21.53 -24.01
C ALA A 224 9.80 -23.01 -24.43
N THR A 225 8.91 -23.83 -23.87
CA THR A 225 8.79 -25.26 -24.20
C THR A 225 8.35 -25.45 -25.65
N LEU A 226 7.38 -24.65 -26.13
CA LEU A 226 6.98 -24.62 -27.54
C LEU A 226 8.13 -24.20 -28.46
N GLY A 227 8.89 -23.17 -28.07
CA GLY A 227 10.05 -22.71 -28.84
C GLY A 227 11.14 -23.78 -28.96
N ILE A 228 11.45 -24.47 -27.85
CA ILE A 228 12.43 -25.57 -27.84
C ILE A 228 11.93 -26.75 -28.71
N GLY A 229 10.66 -27.12 -28.60
CA GLY A 229 10.06 -28.19 -29.40
C GLY A 229 10.11 -27.88 -30.91
N LEU A 230 9.83 -26.63 -31.28
CA LEU A 230 9.89 -26.18 -32.67
C LEU A 230 11.32 -26.26 -33.22
N LEU A 231 12.31 -25.80 -32.46
CA LEU A 231 13.73 -25.90 -32.83
C LEU A 231 14.18 -27.36 -33.01
N ALA A 232 13.83 -28.25 -32.07
CA ALA A 232 14.16 -29.66 -32.17
C ALA A 232 13.55 -30.34 -33.41
N SER A 233 12.30 -29.98 -33.74
CA SER A 233 11.63 -30.49 -34.94
C SER A 233 12.33 -30.04 -36.24
N LEU A 234 12.81 -28.79 -36.26
CA LEU A 234 13.46 -28.19 -37.42
C LEU A 234 14.86 -28.80 -37.65
N VAL A 235 15.62 -29.01 -36.58
CA VAL A 235 16.91 -29.74 -36.63
C VAL A 235 16.72 -31.16 -37.14
N SER A 236 15.71 -31.88 -36.63
CA SER A 236 15.40 -33.25 -37.06
C SER A 236 15.01 -33.32 -38.54
N LEU A 237 14.26 -32.33 -39.04
CA LEU A 237 13.88 -32.25 -40.44
C LEU A 237 15.09 -31.99 -41.35
N ILE A 238 15.99 -31.08 -40.93
CA ILE A 238 17.23 -30.79 -41.68
C ILE A 238 18.10 -32.06 -41.77
N GLU A 239 18.30 -32.77 -40.66
CA GLU A 239 19.06 -34.02 -40.66
C GLU A 239 18.44 -35.08 -41.58
N PHE A 240 17.11 -35.21 -41.53
CA PHE A 240 16.38 -36.14 -42.38
C PHE A 240 16.59 -35.83 -43.86
N VAL A 241 16.41 -34.57 -44.28
CA VAL A 241 16.58 -34.14 -45.67
C VAL A 241 18.01 -34.40 -46.14
N TRP A 242 19.00 -34.14 -45.30
CA TRP A 242 20.41 -34.34 -45.66
C TRP A 242 20.73 -35.83 -45.85
N LYS A 243 20.38 -36.68 -44.87
CA LYS A 243 20.53 -38.14 -44.97
C LYS A 243 19.75 -38.74 -46.13
N TRP A 244 18.61 -38.18 -46.48
CA TRP A 244 17.81 -38.64 -47.61
C TRP A 244 18.46 -38.28 -48.95
N ARG A 245 19.03 -37.08 -49.07
CA ARG A 245 19.77 -36.67 -50.28
C ARG A 245 21.01 -37.53 -50.49
N GLU A 246 21.78 -37.82 -49.44
CA GLU A 246 22.96 -38.69 -49.54
C GLU A 246 22.61 -40.08 -50.08
N ARG A 247 21.53 -40.69 -49.58
CA ARG A 247 21.06 -42.01 -50.05
C ARG A 247 20.58 -42.03 -51.51
N ARG A 248 20.19 -40.87 -52.07
CA ARG A 248 19.83 -40.78 -53.49
C ARG A 248 21.03 -40.52 -54.40
N ALA A 249 22.12 -40.00 -53.84
CA ALA A 249 23.34 -39.73 -54.60
C ALA A 249 24.26 -40.96 -54.69
N SER A 250 24.11 -41.92 -53.76
CA SER A 250 24.73 -43.25 -53.78
C SER A 250 23.92 -44.25 -54.61
#